data_AF-A0A7X7N7Y1-F1
#
_entry.id   AF-A0A7X7N7Y1-F1
#
_cell.length_a   1.000
_cell.length_b   1.000
_cell.length_c   1.000
_cell.angle_alpha   90.00
_cell.angle_beta   90.00
_cell.angle_gamma   90.00
#
_symmetry.space_group_name_H-M   'P 1'
#
loop_
_entity.id
_entity.type
_entity.pdbx_description
1 polymer ?
#
loop_
_entity_poly.entity_id
_entity_poly.type
_entity_poly.pdbx_seq_one_letter_code
_entity_poly.pdbx_strand_id
1 'polypeptide(L)'
;MKRILISIFSLGISLQAANPLGFREYTQTFTLEYPTEADAKQASVSVKPLPQSYKIAVSSRWDDTSPNHLKTHAIMTRHKVKGTFYCNDAYSILKKFPNYFTTLMSDGSSIGLHTVSHPRLPYVNSFEHFREFMLNRIQLETVTQSPINSQALPFCHWQSNHPIVPLSIGHAMMAVGVISAPDVFYPSNEDKIGYPKNALAQSKFFTPGDRLPDIGKMEQLLKSVSTNEKDLAIQPSFSMALHSWHTPEGLEKLDVCYKMIADNPDWWYCNQNEYGAYRYEALNTTVQQTQAQNKLTVTVTRCLPAELGANVPLWFQLNGPKPTKATNATITQDGIELKHTRQLPEIFDAADKNGDSTKIPFAKLKLTRNNNAWTASLNNQDILPLENLQFTFRFPYACEKHTIRKDAQALGPHASVSVSVTQQIKQDAFLKYGNPYYAVQLDFTRGTKNYRLYADLAEHQQPELPLTMAQAAKLLIDTDRLDLKALAQPTMPISIDTVPFHISKNNGPTTLIFNTKEDKLNKENAKLVAIVDFIAQNDKPAEFITSLPEIIFNGETFKATKGKLTLKPKTGRNRILFKTQAGKAAQFFLPDDSFAFAK
;
A
#
# COMPACT_ATOMS: atom_id res chain seq x y z
N MET A 1 -38.51 -54.87 17.72
CA MET A 1 -38.52 -53.39 17.64
C MET A 1 -37.08 -52.90 17.50
N LYS A 2 -36.79 -52.19 16.40
CA LYS A 2 -35.45 -51.71 16.00
C LYS A 2 -35.00 -50.57 16.93
N ARG A 3 -33.78 -50.69 17.49
CA ARG A 3 -33.10 -49.57 18.17
C ARG A 3 -32.48 -48.67 17.11
N ILE A 4 -32.97 -47.43 17.03
CA ILE A 4 -32.42 -46.39 16.17
C ILE A 4 -31.25 -45.75 16.92
N LEU A 5 -30.02 -45.91 16.41
CA LEU A 5 -28.88 -45.09 16.79
C LEU A 5 -29.07 -43.69 16.17
N ILE A 6 -29.22 -42.67 17.01
CA ILE A 6 -29.12 -41.27 16.58
C ILE A 6 -27.64 -40.90 16.65
N SER A 7 -26.97 -40.89 15.49
CA SER A 7 -25.66 -40.26 15.34
C SER A 7 -25.85 -38.75 15.37
N ILE A 8 -25.33 -38.09 16.40
CA ILE A 8 -25.28 -36.63 16.48
C ILE A 8 -24.16 -36.18 15.53
N PHE A 9 -24.53 -35.72 14.34
CA PHE A 9 -23.64 -34.98 13.46
C PHE A 9 -23.32 -33.64 14.12
N SER A 10 -22.09 -33.47 14.57
CA SER A 10 -21.54 -32.17 14.91
C SER A 10 -21.47 -31.34 13.62
N LEU A 11 -22.42 -30.42 13.41
CA LEU A 11 -22.28 -29.40 12.37
C LEU A 11 -21.09 -28.51 12.75
N GLY A 12 -19.94 -28.79 12.15
CA GLY A 12 -18.83 -27.85 12.13
C GLY A 12 -19.28 -26.61 11.37
N ILE A 13 -19.60 -25.54 12.10
CA ILE A 13 -19.73 -24.21 11.51
C ILE A 13 -18.32 -23.80 11.10
N SER A 14 -17.94 -24.13 9.86
CA SER A 14 -16.78 -23.55 9.22
C SER A 14 -17.10 -22.08 8.95
N LEU A 15 -16.82 -21.21 9.93
CA LEU A 15 -16.58 -19.80 9.65
C LEU A 15 -15.36 -19.75 8.73
N GLN A 16 -15.60 -19.79 7.41
CA GLN A 16 -14.56 -19.52 6.41
C GLN A 16 -14.07 -18.10 6.71
N ALA A 17 -12.90 -18.00 7.34
CA ALA A 17 -12.17 -16.76 7.30
C ALA A 17 -11.83 -16.55 5.81
N ALA A 18 -12.42 -15.51 5.22
CA ALA A 18 -12.06 -15.11 3.87
C ALA A 18 -10.58 -14.72 3.92
N ASN A 19 -9.77 -15.24 3.02
CA ASN A 19 -8.45 -14.72 2.72
C ASN A 19 -8.64 -13.64 1.65
N PRO A 20 -8.93 -12.38 2.04
CA PRO A 20 -9.52 -11.39 1.13
C PRO A 20 -8.61 -11.00 -0.03
N LEU A 21 -7.28 -11.11 0.17
CA LEU A 21 -6.28 -10.80 -0.86
C LEU A 21 -5.81 -12.05 -1.62
N GLY A 22 -6.38 -13.22 -1.32
CA GLY A 22 -6.09 -14.48 -1.98
C GLY A 22 -4.61 -14.89 -1.87
N PHE A 23 -4.01 -14.69 -0.70
CA PHE A 23 -2.62 -15.11 -0.42
C PHE A 23 -2.51 -16.63 -0.51
N ARG A 24 -1.33 -17.16 -0.87
CA ARG A 24 -1.10 -18.60 -0.81
C ARG A 24 -1.17 -19.10 0.62
N GLU A 25 -1.80 -20.24 0.80
CA GLU A 25 -2.04 -20.85 2.10
C GLU A 25 -1.36 -22.21 2.23
N TYR A 26 -1.12 -22.63 3.46
CA TYR A 26 -0.72 -23.98 3.80
C TYR A 26 -1.37 -24.40 5.13
N THR A 27 -1.48 -25.71 5.33
CA THR A 27 -2.06 -26.25 6.56
C THR A 27 -0.97 -26.61 7.56
N GLN A 28 -1.21 -26.30 8.83
CA GLN A 28 -0.38 -26.72 9.96
C GLN A 28 -1.27 -27.31 11.05
N THR A 29 -0.86 -28.43 11.62
CA THR A 29 -1.60 -29.13 12.67
C THR A 29 -0.74 -29.22 13.94
N PHE A 30 -1.35 -28.92 15.08
CA PHE A 30 -0.78 -29.18 16.39
C PHE A 30 -1.78 -29.93 17.27
N THR A 31 -1.26 -30.65 18.26
CA THR A 31 -2.07 -31.45 19.18
C THR A 31 -1.75 -31.09 20.61
N LEU A 32 -2.79 -30.91 21.42
CA LEU A 32 -2.72 -30.70 22.85
C LEU A 32 -3.22 -31.95 23.57
N GLU A 33 -2.46 -32.44 24.54
CA GLU A 33 -2.84 -33.58 25.39
C GLU A 33 -3.26 -33.08 26.78
N TYR A 34 -4.30 -33.69 27.33
CA TYR A 34 -4.90 -33.31 28.61
C TYR A 34 -4.82 -34.45 29.62
N PRO A 35 -4.94 -34.15 30.94
CA PRO A 35 -4.97 -35.19 31.97
C PRO A 35 -6.11 -36.19 31.76
N THR A 36 -7.29 -35.71 31.37
CA THR A 36 -8.47 -36.55 31.15
C THR A 36 -9.17 -36.25 29.82
N GLU A 37 -10.00 -37.19 29.36
CA GLU A 37 -10.90 -36.98 28.23
C GLU A 37 -11.94 -35.87 28.51
N ALA A 38 -12.41 -35.77 29.77
CA ALA A 38 -13.32 -34.70 30.17
C ALA A 38 -12.67 -33.32 30.02
N ASP A 39 -11.40 -33.19 30.39
CA ASP A 39 -10.65 -31.94 30.23
C ASP A 39 -10.51 -31.57 28.75
N ALA A 40 -10.14 -32.54 27.91
CA ALA A 40 -10.01 -32.34 26.46
C ALA A 40 -11.34 -31.92 25.81
N LYS A 41 -12.47 -32.48 26.27
CA LYS A 41 -13.82 -32.12 25.80
C LYS A 41 -14.22 -30.69 26.15
N GLN A 42 -13.73 -30.15 27.26
CA GLN A 42 -13.99 -28.77 27.68
C GLN A 42 -13.03 -27.76 27.06
N ALA A 43 -11.91 -28.23 26.53
CA ALA A 43 -10.88 -27.37 25.97
C ALA A 43 -11.21 -26.90 24.55
N SER A 44 -10.93 -25.63 24.29
CA SER A 44 -10.88 -25.06 22.94
C SER A 44 -9.76 -24.03 22.82
N VAL A 45 -9.49 -23.57 21.60
CA VAL A 45 -8.50 -22.52 21.36
C VAL A 45 -9.10 -21.44 20.47
N SER A 46 -8.68 -20.21 20.68
CA SER A 46 -9.04 -19.09 19.81
C SER A 46 -7.80 -18.28 19.46
N VAL A 47 -7.75 -17.76 18.24
CA VAL A 47 -6.63 -16.92 17.79
C VAL A 47 -6.62 -15.62 18.59
N LYS A 48 -5.45 -15.19 19.04
CA LYS A 48 -5.30 -13.93 19.78
C LYS A 48 -5.26 -12.73 18.83
N PRO A 49 -5.73 -11.55 19.27
CA PRO A 49 -5.66 -10.33 18.47
C PRO A 49 -4.24 -9.77 18.33
N LEU A 50 -3.36 -10.06 19.30
CA LEU A 50 -1.93 -9.75 19.34
C LEU A 50 -1.14 -10.95 19.89
N PRO A 51 0.18 -11.06 19.64
CA PRO A 51 1.03 -12.07 20.24
C PRO A 51 0.98 -12.05 21.77
N GLN A 52 1.23 -13.21 22.39
CA GLN A 52 1.28 -13.36 23.85
C GLN A 52 0.03 -12.79 24.56
N SER A 53 0.19 -12.10 25.69
CA SER A 53 -0.88 -11.42 26.43
C SER A 53 -0.88 -9.90 26.20
N TYR A 54 -0.17 -9.42 25.17
CA TYR A 54 -0.07 -8.00 24.88
C TYR A 54 -1.42 -7.37 24.53
N LYS A 55 -1.60 -6.13 24.98
CA LYS A 55 -2.84 -5.35 24.81
C LYS A 55 -2.73 -4.35 23.66
N ILE A 56 -1.54 -3.83 23.40
CA ILE A 56 -1.27 -2.81 22.38
C ILE A 56 0.02 -3.14 21.64
N ALA A 57 0.02 -3.02 20.32
CA ALA A 57 1.22 -3.05 19.50
C ALA A 57 1.79 -1.65 19.32
N VAL A 58 3.07 -1.49 19.63
CA VAL A 58 3.77 -0.20 19.63
C VAL A 58 4.90 -0.24 18.62
N SER A 59 4.92 0.77 17.74
CA SER A 59 5.93 0.96 16.71
C SER A 59 6.33 2.44 16.63
N SER A 60 7.27 2.74 15.75
CA SER A 60 7.63 4.09 15.35
C SER A 60 7.68 4.19 13.82
N ARG A 61 7.36 5.37 13.29
CA ARG A 61 7.31 5.68 11.85
C ARG A 61 8.30 6.78 11.54
N TRP A 62 9.04 6.61 10.45
CA TRP A 62 9.99 7.60 9.94
C TRP A 62 9.96 7.65 8.41
N ASP A 63 9.58 8.79 7.87
CA ASP A 63 9.31 9.03 6.46
C ASP A 63 10.45 9.82 5.79
N ASP A 64 10.45 9.84 4.46
CA ASP A 64 11.40 10.51 3.57
C ASP A 64 12.85 10.03 3.75
N THR A 65 13.36 9.25 2.81
CA THR A 65 14.76 8.75 2.85
C THR A 65 15.76 9.86 3.18
N SER A 66 16.35 9.77 4.38
CA SER A 66 17.16 10.83 4.98
C SER A 66 18.32 10.25 5.78
N PRO A 67 19.55 10.79 5.65
CA PRO A 67 20.67 10.40 6.50
C PRO A 67 20.40 10.54 8.00
N ASN A 68 19.51 11.45 8.39
CA ASN A 68 19.18 11.68 9.80
C ASN A 68 18.48 10.49 10.46
N HIS A 69 17.89 9.58 9.66
CA HIS A 69 17.34 8.33 10.18
C HIS A 69 18.35 7.54 11.01
N LEU A 70 19.65 7.60 10.69
CA LEU A 70 20.69 6.90 11.45
C LEU A 70 20.80 7.42 12.89
N LYS A 71 20.66 8.74 13.10
CA LYS A 71 20.70 9.34 14.45
C LYS A 71 19.43 9.00 15.22
N THR A 72 18.29 9.06 14.54
CA THR A 72 16.99 8.70 15.11
C THR A 72 16.94 7.22 15.52
N HIS A 73 17.41 6.32 14.66
CA HIS A 73 17.53 4.89 14.92
C HIS A 73 18.41 4.60 16.14
N ALA A 74 19.54 5.30 16.29
CA ALA A 74 20.37 5.15 17.49
C ALA A 74 19.63 5.49 18.79
N ILE A 75 18.71 6.47 18.77
CA ILE A 75 17.86 6.79 19.93
C ILE A 75 16.87 5.66 20.19
N MET A 76 16.19 5.18 19.14
CA MET A 76 15.25 4.07 19.23
C MET A 76 15.88 2.82 19.86
N THR A 77 17.07 2.43 19.40
CA THR A 77 17.80 1.26 19.90
C THR A 77 18.11 1.36 21.39
N ARG A 78 18.46 2.57 21.91
CA ARG A 78 18.70 2.78 23.35
C ARG A 78 17.49 2.43 24.22
N HIS A 79 16.28 2.60 23.69
CA HIS A 79 15.02 2.34 24.38
C HIS A 79 14.34 1.05 23.93
N LYS A 80 15.00 0.22 23.11
CA LYS A 80 14.47 -1.04 22.56
C LYS A 80 13.13 -0.88 21.83
N VAL A 81 12.87 0.31 21.28
CA VAL A 81 11.67 0.57 20.48
C VAL A 81 11.98 0.29 19.03
N LYS A 82 11.27 -0.66 18.44
CA LYS A 82 11.34 -0.94 17.01
C LYS A 82 10.52 0.08 16.21
N GLY A 83 10.85 0.25 14.94
CA GLY A 83 10.06 1.06 14.03
C GLY A 83 10.21 0.67 12.58
N THR A 84 9.60 1.47 11.71
CA THR A 84 9.61 1.28 10.27
C THR A 84 10.01 2.58 9.59
N PHE A 85 11.05 2.51 8.76
CA PHE A 85 11.50 3.62 7.94
C PHE A 85 10.86 3.51 6.56
N TYR A 86 9.93 4.40 6.25
CA TYR A 86 9.24 4.48 4.97
C TYR A 86 10.12 5.24 3.98
N CYS A 87 10.72 4.50 3.06
CA CYS A 87 11.76 5.01 2.18
C CYS A 87 11.28 5.15 0.73
N ASN A 88 11.82 6.16 0.06
CA ASN A 88 11.58 6.43 -1.35
C ASN A 88 12.62 5.72 -2.22
N ASP A 89 13.17 6.41 -3.23
CA ASP A 89 14.29 5.91 -4.02
C ASP A 89 15.46 5.42 -3.14
N ALA A 90 15.74 4.12 -3.25
CA ALA A 90 16.75 3.45 -2.44
C ALA A 90 18.18 3.76 -2.88
N TYR A 91 18.40 4.08 -4.16
CA TYR A 91 19.74 4.09 -4.74
C TYR A 91 20.50 5.38 -4.45
N SER A 92 19.81 6.52 -4.38
CA SER A 92 20.45 7.81 -4.13
C SER A 92 21.16 7.88 -2.77
N ILE A 93 20.54 7.36 -1.70
CA ILE A 93 21.13 7.38 -0.35
C ILE A 93 22.34 6.43 -0.24
N LEU A 94 22.27 5.27 -0.88
CA LEU A 94 23.31 4.24 -0.84
C LEU A 94 24.63 4.69 -1.46
N LYS A 95 24.62 5.64 -2.39
CA LYS A 95 25.84 6.26 -2.94
C LYS A 95 26.70 6.93 -1.86
N LYS A 96 26.07 7.48 -0.82
CA LYS A 96 26.74 8.18 0.28
C LYS A 96 26.83 7.35 1.56
N PHE A 97 25.85 6.48 1.78
CA PHE A 97 25.74 5.65 2.98
C PHE A 97 25.49 4.19 2.57
N PRO A 98 26.52 3.43 2.15
CA PRO A 98 26.33 2.07 1.62
C PRO A 98 25.67 1.09 2.59
N ASN A 99 25.88 1.27 3.90
CA ASN A 99 25.30 0.41 4.95
C ASN A 99 23.99 0.96 5.53
N TYR A 100 23.38 1.97 4.88
CA TYR A 100 22.24 2.70 5.42
C TYR A 100 21.09 1.77 5.83
N PHE A 101 20.58 0.95 4.91
CA PHE A 101 19.46 0.05 5.22
C PHE A 101 19.83 -1.05 6.21
N THR A 102 21.02 -1.63 6.11
CA THR A 102 21.51 -2.64 7.06
C THR A 102 21.56 -2.07 8.48
N THR A 103 21.99 -0.82 8.63
CA THR A 103 22.02 -0.14 9.93
C THR A 103 20.61 0.11 10.44
N LEU A 104 19.71 0.65 9.61
CA LEU A 104 18.33 0.93 10.04
C LEU A 104 17.55 -0.33 10.42
N MET A 105 17.85 -1.48 9.84
CA MET A 105 17.20 -2.75 10.17
C MET A 105 17.86 -3.47 11.35
N SER A 106 18.99 -2.98 11.88
CA SER A 106 19.53 -3.55 13.10
C SER A 106 18.54 -3.36 14.24
N ASP A 107 18.58 -4.27 15.21
CA ASP A 107 17.73 -4.23 16.41
C ASP A 107 16.22 -4.42 16.13
N GLY A 108 15.87 -4.91 14.94
CA GLY A 108 14.52 -5.38 14.61
C GLY A 108 13.58 -4.32 14.03
N SER A 109 14.11 -3.16 13.61
CA SER A 109 13.36 -2.22 12.78
C SER A 109 13.23 -2.74 11.33
N SER A 110 12.28 -2.19 10.57
CA SER A 110 12.00 -2.61 9.19
C SER A 110 11.95 -1.44 8.21
N ILE A 111 11.86 -1.77 6.92
CA ILE A 111 11.69 -0.79 5.83
C ILE A 111 10.27 -0.93 5.27
N GLY A 112 9.64 0.20 5.00
CA GLY A 112 8.30 0.30 4.41
C GLY A 112 8.30 1.11 3.12
N LEU A 113 7.22 1.02 2.36
CA LEU A 113 7.06 1.75 1.10
C LEU A 113 6.67 3.21 1.34
N HIS A 114 7.30 4.13 0.59
CA HIS A 114 6.92 5.53 0.57
C HIS A 114 6.79 6.12 -0.84
N THR A 115 6.62 5.25 -1.85
CA THR A 115 6.69 5.58 -3.30
C THR A 115 8.07 6.04 -3.76
N VAL A 116 8.39 5.93 -5.04
CA VAL A 116 9.74 6.27 -5.55
C VAL A 116 9.98 7.77 -5.55
N SER A 117 9.03 8.55 -6.06
CA SER A 117 9.20 10.00 -6.29
C SER A 117 8.50 10.89 -5.28
N HIS A 118 7.83 10.30 -4.28
CA HIS A 118 7.02 11.01 -3.29
C HIS A 118 5.95 11.94 -3.94
N PRO A 119 5.13 11.45 -4.89
CA PRO A 119 4.13 12.29 -5.53
C PRO A 119 2.92 12.48 -4.62
N ARG A 120 2.18 13.57 -4.82
CA ARG A 120 0.81 13.68 -4.29
C ARG A 120 -0.08 12.73 -5.09
N LEU A 121 -0.33 11.54 -4.54
CA LEU A 121 -1.00 10.45 -5.26
C LEU A 121 -2.30 10.86 -5.95
N PRO A 122 -3.22 11.64 -5.34
CA PRO A 122 -4.47 12.00 -6.00
C PRO A 122 -4.31 12.79 -7.30
N TYR A 123 -3.11 13.29 -7.57
CA TYR A 123 -2.81 14.13 -8.71
C TYR A 123 -2.20 13.40 -9.89
N VAL A 124 -1.74 12.15 -9.74
CA VAL A 124 -1.15 11.36 -10.83
C VAL A 124 -2.17 10.40 -11.46
N ASN A 125 -1.78 9.71 -12.53
CA ASN A 125 -2.65 8.74 -13.23
C ASN A 125 -2.60 7.35 -12.56
N SER A 126 -3.51 6.46 -12.94
CA SER A 126 -3.65 5.12 -12.35
C SER A 126 -2.45 4.20 -12.56
N PHE A 127 -1.78 4.28 -13.71
CA PHE A 127 -0.55 3.53 -13.95
C PHE A 127 0.58 4.02 -13.05
N GLU A 128 0.66 5.34 -12.83
CA GLU A 128 1.67 5.93 -11.95
C GLU A 128 1.44 5.53 -10.49
N HIS A 129 0.19 5.44 -10.01
CA HIS A 129 -0.08 4.90 -8.67
C HIS A 129 0.59 3.53 -8.48
N PHE A 130 0.36 2.61 -9.42
CA PHE A 130 0.93 1.26 -9.33
C PHE A 130 2.45 1.26 -9.51
N ARG A 131 2.97 1.98 -10.50
CA ARG A 131 4.40 2.07 -10.78
C ARG A 131 5.17 2.60 -9.58
N GLU A 132 4.69 3.68 -8.97
CA GLU A 132 5.32 4.33 -7.80
C GLU A 132 5.47 3.38 -6.62
N PHE A 133 4.44 2.58 -6.32
CA PHE A 133 4.53 1.59 -5.25
C PHE A 133 5.35 0.36 -5.65
N MET A 134 5.13 -0.19 -6.85
CA MET A 134 5.72 -1.47 -7.26
C MET A 134 7.21 -1.32 -7.51
N LEU A 135 7.64 -0.26 -8.19
CA LEU A 135 9.06 0.01 -8.40
C LEU A 135 9.76 0.25 -7.06
N ASN A 136 9.13 0.98 -6.14
CA ASN A 136 9.67 1.20 -4.80
C ASN A 136 9.82 -0.14 -4.04
N ARG A 137 8.84 -1.04 -4.11
CA ARG A 137 8.94 -2.38 -3.53
C ARG A 137 10.11 -3.18 -4.12
N ILE A 138 10.23 -3.24 -5.45
CA ILE A 138 11.33 -3.96 -6.11
C ILE A 138 12.68 -3.39 -5.65
N GLN A 139 12.85 -2.06 -5.71
CA GLN A 139 14.08 -1.41 -5.30
C GLN A 139 14.42 -1.71 -3.84
N LEU A 140 13.46 -1.55 -2.93
CA LEU A 140 13.71 -1.71 -1.51
C LEU A 140 13.96 -3.18 -1.13
N GLU A 141 13.12 -4.14 -1.55
CA GLU A 141 13.35 -5.57 -1.21
C GLU A 141 14.70 -6.06 -1.77
N THR A 142 15.09 -5.61 -2.96
CA THR A 142 16.37 -6.01 -3.57
C THR A 142 17.59 -5.40 -2.88
N VAL A 143 17.51 -4.19 -2.31
CA VAL A 143 18.65 -3.63 -1.55
C VAL A 143 18.67 -4.10 -0.10
N THR A 144 17.50 -4.29 0.53
CA THR A 144 17.40 -4.68 1.94
C THR A 144 17.53 -6.19 2.15
N GLN A 145 17.29 -7.00 1.10
CA GLN A 145 17.15 -8.45 1.22
C GLN A 145 16.09 -8.85 2.26
N SER A 146 15.00 -8.08 2.31
CA SER A 146 13.92 -8.26 3.28
C SER A 146 12.58 -7.95 2.63
N PRO A 147 11.52 -8.73 2.91
CA PRO A 147 10.20 -8.48 2.36
C PRO A 147 9.54 -7.24 2.94
N ILE A 148 8.69 -6.59 2.15
CA ILE A 148 7.95 -5.39 2.54
C ILE A 148 6.45 -5.61 2.37
N ASN A 149 5.68 -5.24 3.39
CA ASN A 149 4.23 -5.40 3.44
C ASN A 149 3.49 -4.16 3.99
N SER A 150 4.22 -3.09 4.28
CA SER A 150 3.68 -1.87 4.91
C SER A 150 3.99 -0.63 4.07
N GLN A 151 3.16 0.40 4.22
CA GLN A 151 3.37 1.68 3.56
C GLN A 151 2.91 2.86 4.41
N ALA A 152 3.47 4.02 4.07
CA ALA A 152 3.00 5.33 4.49
C ALA A 152 2.76 6.19 3.25
N LEU A 153 1.62 6.87 3.18
CA LEU A 153 1.26 7.71 2.05
C LEU A 153 2.10 8.99 2.03
N PRO A 154 2.67 9.37 0.87
CA PRO A 154 3.19 10.70 0.67
C PRO A 154 2.17 11.78 1.05
N PHE A 155 2.60 12.73 1.87
CA PHE A 155 1.77 13.84 2.37
C PHE A 155 0.48 13.40 3.09
N CYS A 156 0.35 12.14 3.49
CA CYS A 156 -0.90 11.54 4.01
C CYS A 156 -2.11 11.79 3.09
N HIS A 157 -1.88 11.97 1.79
CA HIS A 157 -2.88 12.48 0.86
C HIS A 157 -3.35 11.39 -0.11
N TRP A 158 -4.63 11.04 0.00
CA TRP A 158 -5.29 10.02 -0.84
C TRP A 158 -6.67 10.47 -1.34
N GLN A 159 -7.20 11.56 -0.80
CA GLN A 159 -8.56 12.01 -1.04
C GLN A 159 -8.69 12.65 -2.43
N SER A 160 -9.80 12.36 -3.08
CA SER A 160 -10.27 13.08 -4.27
C SER A 160 -11.79 13.09 -4.25
N ASN A 161 -12.39 14.10 -4.88
CA ASN A 161 -13.84 14.14 -5.07
C ASN A 161 -14.33 13.06 -6.06
N HIS A 162 -13.43 12.53 -6.92
CA HIS A 162 -13.75 11.45 -7.83
C HIS A 162 -13.37 10.09 -7.23
N PRO A 163 -14.30 9.14 -7.06
CA PRO A 163 -14.05 7.89 -6.34
C PRO A 163 -13.03 6.97 -7.01
N ILE A 164 -12.84 7.06 -8.34
CA ILE A 164 -11.85 6.25 -9.05
C ILE A 164 -10.41 6.45 -8.56
N VAL A 165 -10.08 7.64 -8.07
CA VAL A 165 -8.73 8.00 -7.63
C VAL A 165 -8.34 7.26 -6.34
N PRO A 166 -9.07 7.40 -5.22
CA PRO A 166 -8.75 6.66 -4.00
C PRO A 166 -8.85 5.14 -4.20
N LEU A 167 -9.78 4.65 -5.02
CA LEU A 167 -9.86 3.23 -5.37
C LEU A 167 -8.64 2.74 -6.16
N SER A 168 -8.11 3.57 -7.05
CA SER A 168 -6.89 3.26 -7.80
C SER A 168 -5.65 3.23 -6.91
N ILE A 169 -5.56 4.15 -5.94
CA ILE A 169 -4.48 4.17 -4.92
C ILE A 169 -4.53 2.90 -4.07
N GLY A 170 -5.68 2.54 -3.50
CA GLY A 170 -5.79 1.34 -2.68
C GLY A 170 -5.61 0.04 -3.49
N HIS A 171 -6.04 0.01 -4.76
CA HIS A 171 -5.73 -1.12 -5.64
C HIS A 171 -4.24 -1.27 -5.89
N ALA A 172 -3.51 -0.17 -6.10
CA ALA A 172 -2.06 -0.21 -6.22
C ALA A 172 -1.41 -0.76 -4.95
N MET A 173 -1.83 -0.29 -3.77
CA MET A 173 -1.36 -0.80 -2.48
C MET A 173 -1.61 -2.32 -2.33
N MET A 174 -2.81 -2.80 -2.64
CA MET A 174 -3.13 -4.25 -2.61
C MET A 174 -2.31 -5.04 -3.65
N ALA A 175 -2.18 -4.51 -4.87
CA ALA A 175 -1.42 -5.13 -5.95
C ALA A 175 0.06 -5.32 -5.58
N VAL A 176 0.61 -4.41 -4.77
CA VAL A 176 1.99 -4.50 -4.26
C VAL A 176 2.07 -5.14 -2.88
N GLY A 177 1.02 -5.81 -2.40
CA GLY A 177 1.02 -6.59 -1.16
C GLY A 177 1.12 -5.79 0.14
N VAL A 178 0.63 -4.54 0.15
CA VAL A 178 0.49 -3.78 1.39
C VAL A 178 -0.68 -4.33 2.20
N ILE A 179 -0.39 -4.75 3.42
CA ILE A 179 -1.38 -5.21 4.42
C ILE A 179 -1.26 -4.42 5.73
N SER A 180 -0.37 -3.42 5.79
CA SER A 180 -0.28 -2.54 6.95
C SER A 180 0.02 -1.08 6.63
N ALA A 181 -0.57 -0.16 7.41
CA ALA A 181 -0.34 1.27 7.26
C ALA A 181 -0.56 2.06 8.58
N PRO A 182 0.46 2.75 9.11
CA PRO A 182 0.29 3.69 10.22
C PRO A 182 -0.15 5.07 9.70
N ASP A 183 -1.36 5.15 9.14
CA ASP A 183 -1.79 6.27 8.29
C ASP A 183 -3.18 6.85 8.66
N VAL A 184 -3.62 7.85 7.90
CA VAL A 184 -4.89 8.58 8.08
C VAL A 184 -6.16 7.74 7.87
N PHE A 185 -6.01 6.46 7.52
CA PHE A 185 -7.11 5.52 7.41
C PHE A 185 -7.66 5.10 8.77
N TYR A 186 -6.84 5.19 9.83
CA TYR A 186 -7.17 4.64 11.14
C TYR A 186 -8.51 5.18 11.72
N PRO A 187 -9.30 4.35 12.43
CA PRO A 187 -9.09 2.90 12.61
C PRO A 187 -9.75 2.05 11.51
N SER A 188 -10.60 2.64 10.67
CA SER A 188 -11.54 1.89 9.82
C SER A 188 -12.01 2.66 8.57
N ASN A 189 -11.11 3.28 7.81
CA ASN A 189 -11.44 3.96 6.53
C ASN A 189 -10.82 3.27 5.30
N GLU A 190 -10.37 2.02 5.44
CA GLU A 190 -9.77 1.25 4.34
C GLU A 190 -10.77 0.94 3.21
N ASP A 191 -12.06 0.88 3.53
CA ASP A 191 -13.14 0.72 2.56
C ASP A 191 -13.17 1.86 1.53
N LYS A 192 -12.81 3.09 1.95
CA LYS A 192 -12.78 4.28 1.07
C LYS A 192 -11.72 4.21 -0.02
N ILE A 193 -10.72 3.34 0.14
CA ILE A 193 -9.71 3.03 -0.89
C ILE A 193 -9.90 1.63 -1.49
N GLY A 194 -11.02 0.96 -1.18
CA GLY A 194 -11.39 -0.32 -1.77
C GLY A 194 -10.74 -1.55 -1.13
N TYR A 195 -10.15 -1.43 0.06
CA TYR A 195 -9.67 -2.59 0.80
C TYR A 195 -10.84 -3.41 1.36
N PRO A 196 -10.82 -4.74 1.23
CA PRO A 196 -11.75 -5.60 1.94
C PRO A 196 -11.57 -5.48 3.46
N LYS A 197 -12.64 -5.78 4.20
CA LYS A 197 -12.58 -5.91 5.66
C LYS A 197 -11.47 -6.88 6.06
N ASN A 198 -10.77 -6.58 7.16
CA ASN A 198 -9.68 -7.37 7.73
C ASN A 198 -8.41 -7.50 6.86
N ALA A 199 -8.32 -6.80 5.72
CA ALA A 199 -7.16 -6.88 4.83
C ALA A 199 -6.06 -5.85 5.13
N LEU A 200 -6.35 -4.80 5.90
CA LEU A 200 -5.40 -3.73 6.24
C LEU A 200 -5.31 -3.51 7.74
N ALA A 201 -4.17 -3.89 8.32
CA ALA A 201 -3.82 -3.60 9.70
C ALA A 201 -3.34 -2.15 9.83
N GLN A 202 -3.92 -1.37 10.72
CA GLN A 202 -3.64 0.06 10.82
C GLN A 202 -3.13 0.42 12.21
N SER A 203 -2.28 1.44 12.28
CA SER A 203 -1.80 1.96 13.55
C SER A 203 -2.12 3.44 13.65
N LYS A 204 -2.60 3.89 14.81
CA LYS A 204 -2.80 5.31 15.05
C LYS A 204 -1.44 6.00 15.10
N PHE A 205 -1.10 6.79 14.08
CA PHE A 205 0.10 7.59 14.16
C PHE A 205 -0.14 8.87 14.97
N PHE A 206 0.90 9.35 15.66
CA PHE A 206 0.91 10.66 16.32
C PHE A 206 2.33 11.24 16.32
N THR A 207 2.45 12.58 16.34
CA THR A 207 3.75 13.26 16.35
C THR A 207 3.85 14.29 17.48
N PRO A 208 4.82 14.15 18.40
CA PRO A 208 5.12 15.18 19.38
C PRO A 208 5.83 16.39 18.74
N GLY A 209 6.28 16.28 17.48
CA GLY A 209 6.95 17.33 16.72
C GLY A 209 8.23 16.82 16.06
N ASP A 210 8.47 17.17 14.80
CA ASP A 210 9.60 16.61 14.02
C ASP A 210 10.94 17.33 14.29
N ARG A 211 10.97 18.65 14.47
CA ARG A 211 12.24 19.39 14.67
C ARG A 211 12.65 19.48 16.14
N LEU A 212 11.66 19.67 17.01
CA LEU A 212 11.80 19.85 18.46
C LEU A 212 10.56 19.24 19.12
N PRO A 213 10.59 17.95 19.50
CA PRO A 213 9.47 17.29 20.16
C PRO A 213 9.00 18.04 21.42
N ASP A 214 7.68 18.17 21.58
CA ASP A 214 7.05 18.75 22.75
C ASP A 214 6.61 17.63 23.72
N ILE A 215 7.14 17.67 24.94
CA ILE A 215 6.90 16.64 25.97
C ILE A 215 5.47 16.69 26.52
N GLY A 216 4.90 17.88 26.72
CA GLY A 216 3.52 18.01 27.21
C GLY A 216 2.52 17.52 26.16
N LYS A 217 2.77 17.83 24.88
CA LYS A 217 2.01 17.28 23.76
C LYS A 217 2.17 15.75 23.66
N MET A 218 3.38 15.24 23.89
CA MET A 218 3.65 13.80 23.91
C MET A 218 2.77 13.08 24.96
N GLU A 219 2.73 13.58 26.20
CA GLU A 219 1.90 13.01 27.27
C GLU A 219 0.42 12.97 26.89
N GLN A 220 -0.10 14.07 26.36
CA GLN A 220 -1.50 14.19 25.94
C GLN A 220 -1.83 13.20 24.82
N LEU A 221 -0.98 13.13 23.79
CA LEU A 221 -1.17 12.23 22.65
C LEU A 221 -1.08 10.77 23.08
N LEU A 222 -0.05 10.40 23.86
CA LEU A 222 0.14 9.04 24.34
C LEU A 222 -1.08 8.56 25.13
N LYS A 223 -1.55 9.37 26.09
CA LYS A 223 -2.76 9.06 26.85
C LYS A 223 -3.96 8.89 25.91
N SER A 224 -4.14 9.81 24.96
CA SER A 224 -5.26 9.74 24.01
C SER A 224 -5.26 8.47 23.17
N VAL A 225 -4.09 7.96 22.74
CA VAL A 225 -4.03 6.77 21.89
C VAL A 225 -4.08 5.48 22.71
N SER A 226 -3.54 5.46 23.93
CA SER A 226 -3.49 4.25 24.75
C SER A 226 -4.79 3.95 25.52
N THR A 227 -5.69 4.94 25.67
CA THR A 227 -6.96 4.75 26.41
C THR A 227 -8.19 4.76 25.50
N ASN A 228 -8.04 4.82 24.19
CA ASN A 228 -9.17 4.80 23.25
C ASN A 228 -9.62 3.36 22.98
N GLU A 229 -10.35 2.78 23.93
CA GLU A 229 -10.79 1.38 23.89
C GLU A 229 -11.57 1.03 22.61
N LYS A 230 -12.40 1.96 22.11
CA LYS A 230 -13.20 1.75 20.91
C LYS A 230 -12.33 1.51 19.68
N ASP A 231 -11.34 2.38 19.46
CA ASP A 231 -10.48 2.25 18.28
C ASP A 231 -9.49 1.09 18.45
N LEU A 232 -8.96 0.89 19.66
CA LEU A 232 -8.06 -0.22 19.98
C LEU A 232 -8.74 -1.59 19.85
N ALA A 233 -10.05 -1.69 20.05
CA ALA A 233 -10.81 -2.92 19.80
C ALA A 233 -10.84 -3.31 18.31
N ILE A 234 -10.69 -2.34 17.40
CA ILE A 234 -10.62 -2.58 15.95
C ILE A 234 -9.16 -2.79 15.54
N GLN A 235 -8.30 -1.87 15.94
CA GLN A 235 -6.88 -1.80 15.58
C GLN A 235 -6.04 -1.53 16.84
N PRO A 236 -5.54 -2.56 17.55
CA PRO A 236 -4.83 -2.39 18.81
C PRO A 236 -3.38 -1.93 18.61
N SER A 237 -3.17 -0.78 17.96
CA SER A 237 -1.82 -0.29 17.66
C SER A 237 -1.71 1.22 17.52
N PHE A 238 -0.57 1.75 17.96
CA PHE A 238 -0.14 3.11 17.65
C PHE A 238 1.32 3.15 17.17
N SER A 239 1.66 4.21 16.44
CA SER A 239 3.01 4.45 15.92
C SER A 239 3.44 5.90 16.19
N MET A 240 4.62 6.10 16.78
CA MET A 240 5.12 7.44 17.07
C MET A 240 5.96 8.00 15.91
N ALA A 241 5.80 9.31 15.66
CA ALA A 241 6.59 10.20 14.79
C ALA A 241 6.32 10.11 13.26
N LEU A 242 6.87 11.09 12.53
CA LEU A 242 6.84 11.17 11.06
C LEU A 242 8.24 11.44 10.47
N HIS A 243 8.90 12.56 10.73
CA HIS A 243 10.15 12.90 10.01
C HIS A 243 11.36 13.06 10.92
N SER A 244 12.53 12.60 10.45
CA SER A 244 13.82 12.74 11.15
C SER A 244 14.48 14.11 10.91
N TRP A 245 13.78 15.20 11.22
CA TRP A 245 14.25 16.59 11.03
C TRP A 245 14.79 17.24 12.32
N HIS A 246 15.16 16.43 13.30
CA HIS A 246 15.56 16.88 14.62
C HIS A 246 16.80 17.80 14.60
N THR A 247 16.72 18.86 15.39
CA THR A 247 17.91 19.60 15.85
C THR A 247 18.67 18.78 16.91
N PRO A 248 19.89 19.15 17.31
CA PRO A 248 20.58 18.50 18.44
C PRO A 248 19.72 18.47 19.71
N GLU A 249 19.12 19.60 20.12
CA GLU A 249 18.16 19.66 21.24
C GLU A 249 16.92 18.79 20.98
N GLY A 250 16.46 18.74 19.72
CA GLY A 250 15.35 17.89 19.31
C GLY A 250 15.61 16.40 19.53
N LEU A 251 16.85 15.93 19.32
CA LEU A 251 17.27 14.56 19.59
C LEU A 251 17.25 14.25 21.10
N GLU A 252 17.65 15.19 21.95
CA GLU A 252 17.56 15.03 23.40
C GLU A 252 16.11 14.91 23.87
N LYS A 253 15.20 15.74 23.32
CA LYS A 253 13.76 15.63 23.63
C LYS A 253 13.15 14.35 23.07
N LEU A 254 13.57 13.90 21.89
CA LEU A 254 13.13 12.63 21.33
C LEU A 254 13.51 11.45 22.24
N ASP A 255 14.70 11.48 22.83
CA ASP A 255 15.14 10.48 23.81
C ASP A 255 14.20 10.40 25.01
N VAL A 256 13.76 11.56 25.53
CA VAL A 256 12.75 11.63 26.58
C VAL A 256 11.41 11.04 26.12
N CYS A 257 10.94 11.37 24.91
CA CYS A 257 9.71 10.79 24.37
C CYS A 257 9.77 9.26 24.27
N TYR A 258 10.89 8.69 23.83
CA TYR A 258 11.05 7.23 23.75
C TYR A 258 11.06 6.57 25.13
N LYS A 259 11.73 7.20 26.10
CA LYS A 259 11.70 6.71 27.48
C LYS A 259 10.29 6.60 28.05
N MET A 260 9.39 7.52 27.67
CA MET A 260 7.99 7.51 28.13
C MET A 260 7.18 6.34 27.56
N ILE A 261 7.56 5.79 26.41
CA ILE A 261 6.85 4.67 25.79
C ILE A 261 7.56 3.33 25.94
N ALA A 262 8.76 3.27 26.51
CA ALA A 262 9.56 2.05 26.62
C ALA A 262 9.14 1.16 27.81
N ASP A 263 9.57 -0.10 27.77
CA ASP A 263 9.51 -1.09 28.86
C ASP A 263 8.13 -1.34 29.50
N ASN A 264 7.04 -1.08 28.78
CA ASN A 264 5.71 -1.46 29.23
C ASN A 264 5.45 -2.96 28.97
N PRO A 265 5.25 -3.79 30.02
CA PRO A 265 5.11 -5.25 29.85
C PRO A 265 3.82 -5.67 29.13
N ASP A 266 2.81 -4.79 29.09
CA ASP A 266 1.56 -5.05 28.38
C ASP A 266 1.64 -4.70 26.88
N TRP A 267 2.76 -4.15 26.40
CA TRP A 267 2.93 -3.67 25.03
C TRP A 267 3.84 -4.56 24.20
N TRP A 268 3.41 -4.81 22.97
CA TRP A 268 4.20 -5.50 21.96
C TRP A 268 5.02 -4.49 21.15
N TYR A 269 6.30 -4.35 21.46
CA TYR A 269 7.22 -3.54 20.66
C TYR A 269 7.58 -4.28 19.38
N CYS A 270 7.06 -3.78 18.27
CA CYS A 270 7.19 -4.39 16.94
C CYS A 270 7.46 -3.33 15.88
N ASN A 271 7.93 -3.77 14.71
CA ASN A 271 7.88 -2.94 13.52
C ASN A 271 6.52 -3.12 12.80
N GLN A 272 6.23 -2.27 11.81
CA GLN A 272 4.96 -2.32 11.11
C GLN A 272 4.82 -3.59 10.26
N ASN A 273 5.91 -4.15 9.75
CA ASN A 273 5.85 -5.37 8.96
C ASN A 273 5.42 -6.58 9.80
N GLU A 274 5.96 -6.70 11.02
CA GLU A 274 5.57 -7.68 12.02
C GLU A 274 4.09 -7.53 12.40
N TYR A 275 3.66 -6.30 12.73
CA TYR A 275 2.26 -6.01 13.07
C TYR A 275 1.29 -6.38 11.93
N GLY A 276 1.62 -5.95 10.72
CA GLY A 276 0.85 -6.23 9.50
C GLY A 276 0.66 -7.72 9.24
N ALA A 277 1.77 -8.47 9.23
CA ALA A 277 1.77 -9.90 9.00
C ALA A 277 0.93 -10.64 10.05
N TYR A 278 1.14 -10.33 11.34
CA TYR A 278 0.41 -10.97 12.42
C TYR A 278 -1.10 -10.67 12.34
N ARG A 279 -1.48 -9.40 12.18
CA ARG A 279 -2.89 -9.01 12.16
C ARG A 279 -3.63 -9.56 10.97
N TYR A 280 -3.01 -9.56 9.79
CA TYR A 280 -3.62 -10.18 8.61
C TYR A 280 -3.84 -11.68 8.83
N GLU A 281 -2.83 -12.41 9.32
CA GLU A 281 -2.99 -13.85 9.57
C GLU A 281 -4.04 -14.12 10.66
N ALA A 282 -3.99 -13.39 11.79
CA ALA A 282 -4.87 -13.60 12.92
C ALA A 282 -6.36 -13.37 12.58
N LEU A 283 -6.65 -12.43 11.67
CA LEU A 283 -8.02 -12.12 11.25
C LEU A 283 -8.54 -12.98 10.09
N ASN A 284 -7.65 -13.63 9.35
CA ASN A 284 -8.00 -14.32 8.10
C ASN A 284 -7.63 -15.83 8.09
N THR A 285 -7.09 -16.37 9.18
CA THR A 285 -6.83 -17.80 9.35
C THR A 285 -8.11 -18.58 9.68
N THR A 286 -8.22 -19.81 9.18
CA THR A 286 -9.29 -20.74 9.57
C THR A 286 -8.74 -21.76 10.57
N VAL A 287 -9.48 -21.99 11.66
CA VAL A 287 -9.12 -22.94 12.73
C VAL A 287 -10.18 -24.02 12.81
N GLN A 288 -9.75 -25.28 12.65
CA GLN A 288 -10.59 -26.46 12.84
C GLN A 288 -10.09 -27.24 14.04
N GLN A 289 -11.01 -27.67 14.89
CA GLN A 289 -10.71 -28.35 16.14
C GLN A 289 -11.44 -29.69 16.21
N THR A 290 -10.73 -30.75 16.57
CA THR A 290 -11.29 -32.08 16.76
C THR A 290 -10.79 -32.69 18.06
N GLN A 291 -11.72 -33.15 18.91
CA GLN A 291 -11.37 -33.92 20.10
C GLN A 291 -11.44 -35.43 19.84
N ALA A 292 -10.47 -36.15 20.40
CA ALA A 292 -10.52 -37.61 20.51
C ALA A 292 -9.76 -38.03 21.76
N GLN A 293 -10.39 -38.86 22.61
CA GLN A 293 -9.82 -39.25 23.91
C GLN A 293 -9.39 -38.01 24.73
N ASN A 294 -8.21 -38.03 25.32
CA ASN A 294 -7.63 -36.91 26.06
C ASN A 294 -6.88 -35.89 25.17
N LYS A 295 -7.20 -35.81 23.87
CA LYS A 295 -6.48 -34.95 22.92
C LYS A 295 -7.39 -33.98 22.19
N LEU A 296 -6.89 -32.76 22.02
CA LEU A 296 -7.42 -31.75 21.12
C LEU A 296 -6.44 -31.56 19.96
N THR A 297 -6.88 -31.90 18.75
CA THR A 297 -6.11 -31.63 17.53
C THR A 297 -6.65 -30.37 16.88
N VAL A 298 -5.76 -29.44 16.55
CA VAL A 298 -6.07 -28.15 15.95
C VAL A 298 -5.37 -28.07 14.60
N THR A 299 -6.16 -27.88 13.55
CA THR A 299 -5.70 -27.71 12.17
C THR A 299 -5.94 -26.26 11.76
N VAL A 300 -4.89 -25.60 11.32
CA VAL A 300 -4.86 -24.17 11.04
C VAL A 300 -4.50 -23.96 9.57
N THR A 301 -5.33 -23.22 8.84
CA THR A 301 -5.00 -22.73 7.49
C THR A 301 -4.28 -21.41 7.63
N ARG A 302 -2.99 -21.39 7.26
CA ARG A 302 -2.07 -20.27 7.45
C ARG A 302 -1.67 -19.66 6.12
N CYS A 303 -1.40 -18.36 6.11
CA CYS A 303 -0.81 -17.71 4.93
C CYS A 303 0.70 -18.02 4.86
N LEU A 304 1.26 -18.14 3.66
CA LEU A 304 2.70 -18.28 3.49
C LEU A 304 3.42 -17.02 4.01
N PRO A 305 4.51 -17.17 4.80
CA PRO A 305 5.32 -16.03 5.25
C PRO A 305 5.79 -15.13 4.12
N ALA A 306 6.11 -15.71 2.95
CA ALA A 306 6.53 -14.95 1.77
C ALA A 306 5.44 -13.97 1.27
N GLU A 307 4.16 -14.30 1.45
CA GLU A 307 3.04 -13.41 1.13
C GLU A 307 2.80 -12.39 2.26
N LEU A 308 2.94 -12.82 3.51
CA LEU A 308 2.75 -11.97 4.69
C LEU A 308 3.85 -10.91 4.84
N GLY A 309 5.10 -11.21 4.50
CA GLY A 309 6.24 -10.32 4.67
C GLY A 309 6.86 -10.27 6.07
N ALA A 310 6.45 -11.16 6.98
CA ALA A 310 7.16 -11.47 8.22
C ALA A 310 6.79 -12.89 8.67
N ASN A 311 7.58 -13.47 9.58
CA ASN A 311 7.39 -14.82 10.12
C ASN A 311 7.00 -14.82 11.61
N VAL A 312 6.18 -13.84 12.03
CA VAL A 312 5.70 -13.74 13.41
C VAL A 312 4.88 -15.00 13.76
N PRO A 313 5.12 -15.66 14.91
CA PRO A 313 4.32 -16.81 15.32
C PRO A 313 2.84 -16.44 15.50
N LEU A 314 1.93 -17.35 15.15
CA LEU A 314 0.52 -17.20 15.47
C LEU A 314 0.28 -17.65 16.91
N TRP A 315 -0.55 -16.91 17.64
CA TRP A 315 -0.79 -17.16 19.07
C TRP A 315 -2.24 -17.52 19.32
N PHE A 316 -2.45 -18.51 20.19
CA PHE A 316 -3.77 -18.96 20.59
C PHE A 316 -3.99 -18.80 22.09
N GLN A 317 -5.17 -18.32 22.44
CA GLN A 317 -5.72 -18.38 23.78
C GLN A 317 -6.23 -19.80 24.05
N LEU A 318 -5.87 -20.35 25.21
CA LEU A 318 -6.47 -21.57 25.74
C LEU A 318 -7.77 -21.20 26.48
N ASN A 319 -8.87 -21.87 26.11
CA ASN A 319 -10.15 -21.75 26.80
C ASN A 319 -10.42 -23.08 27.49
N GLY A 320 -10.61 -23.06 28.82
CA GLY A 320 -10.83 -24.27 29.62
C GLY A 320 -9.56 -24.82 30.27
N PRO A 321 -9.49 -26.15 30.53
CA PRO A 321 -8.36 -26.79 31.22
C PRO A 321 -7.01 -26.55 30.54
N LYS A 322 -5.92 -26.68 31.32
CA LYS A 322 -4.56 -26.56 30.79
C LYS A 322 -4.07 -27.90 30.23
N PRO A 323 -3.50 -27.93 29.02
CA PRO A 323 -2.89 -29.15 28.49
C PRO A 323 -1.59 -29.48 29.26
N THR A 324 -1.25 -30.76 29.33
CA THR A 324 0.00 -31.25 29.90
C THR A 324 1.13 -31.30 28.88
N LYS A 325 0.79 -31.38 27.58
CA LYS A 325 1.75 -31.49 26.48
C LYS A 325 1.21 -30.90 25.19
N ALA A 326 2.10 -30.34 24.37
CA ALA A 326 1.82 -29.96 22.99
C ALA A 326 2.79 -30.64 22.02
N THR A 327 2.29 -30.96 20.82
CA THR A 327 3.09 -31.46 19.69
C THR A 327 2.95 -30.47 18.53
N ASN A 328 4.07 -30.10 17.89
CA ASN A 328 4.15 -29.09 16.81
C ASN A 328 3.72 -27.66 17.19
N ALA A 329 3.62 -27.37 18.49
CA ALA A 329 3.39 -26.05 19.05
C ALA A 329 4.05 -25.98 20.44
N THR A 330 4.16 -24.79 21.00
CA THR A 330 4.76 -24.58 22.33
C THR A 330 3.72 -24.04 23.30
N ILE A 331 3.57 -24.71 24.45
CA ILE A 331 2.78 -24.20 25.58
C ILE A 331 3.62 -23.16 26.31
N THR A 332 3.06 -21.97 26.51
CA THR A 332 3.67 -20.89 27.29
C THR A 332 2.71 -20.43 28.39
N GLN A 333 3.18 -19.53 29.26
CA GLN A 333 2.28 -18.89 30.25
C GLN A 333 1.15 -18.09 29.58
N ASP A 334 1.40 -17.59 28.36
CA ASP A 334 0.53 -16.70 27.61
C ASP A 334 -0.35 -17.46 26.60
N GLY A 335 -0.31 -18.80 26.55
CA GLY A 335 -1.14 -19.60 25.66
C GLY A 335 -0.34 -20.57 24.82
N ILE A 336 -0.73 -20.75 23.55
CA ILE A 336 -0.04 -21.63 22.59
C ILE A 336 0.62 -20.81 21.50
N GLU A 337 1.93 -20.99 21.33
CA GLU A 337 2.72 -20.40 20.23
C GLU A 337 2.81 -21.39 19.06
N LEU A 338 2.44 -20.95 17.86
CA LEU A 338 2.52 -21.71 16.61
C LEU A 338 3.45 -21.02 15.61
N LYS A 339 4.73 -21.42 15.60
CA LYS A 339 5.74 -20.92 14.64
C LYS A 339 5.46 -21.41 13.22
N HIS A 340 5.82 -20.62 12.22
CA HIS A 340 5.72 -21.03 10.82
C HIS A 340 6.66 -22.22 10.53
N THR A 341 6.20 -23.14 9.69
CA THR A 341 7.01 -24.25 9.11
C THR A 341 7.52 -23.93 7.70
N ARG A 342 7.21 -22.74 7.21
CA ARG A 342 7.65 -22.17 5.94
C ARG A 342 8.53 -20.97 6.25
N GLN A 343 9.46 -20.65 5.37
CA GLN A 343 10.44 -19.58 5.58
C GLN A 343 10.19 -18.41 4.62
N LEU A 344 10.69 -17.24 5.00
CA LEU A 344 10.77 -16.10 4.10
C LEU A 344 11.80 -16.37 2.99
N PRO A 345 11.72 -15.67 1.84
CA PRO A 345 12.84 -15.59 0.92
C PRO A 345 14.05 -14.96 1.63
N GLU A 346 15.24 -15.46 1.33
CA GLU A 346 16.51 -14.97 1.88
C GLU A 346 17.25 -14.07 0.89
N ILE A 347 17.07 -14.33 -0.41
CA ILE A 347 17.78 -13.62 -1.48
C ILE A 347 16.75 -13.02 -2.42
N PHE A 348 16.88 -11.72 -2.64
CA PHE A 348 15.98 -10.92 -3.47
C PHE A 348 16.76 -10.28 -4.60
N ASP A 349 16.25 -10.36 -5.83
CA ASP A 349 16.78 -9.56 -6.94
C ASP A 349 15.70 -9.20 -7.96
N ALA A 350 16.07 -8.32 -8.89
CA ALA A 350 15.27 -7.99 -10.06
C ALA A 350 16.04 -8.36 -11.34
N ALA A 351 15.33 -8.94 -12.29
CA ALA A 351 15.82 -9.20 -13.62
C ALA A 351 15.82 -7.92 -14.46
N ASP A 352 16.83 -7.74 -15.30
CA ASP A 352 16.88 -6.67 -16.28
C ASP A 352 15.98 -6.96 -17.50
N LYS A 353 16.01 -6.09 -18.52
CA LYS A 353 15.23 -6.26 -19.76
C LYS A 353 15.54 -7.55 -20.55
N ASN A 354 16.70 -8.15 -20.34
CA ASN A 354 17.12 -9.41 -20.96
C ASN A 354 16.74 -10.62 -20.10
N GLY A 355 16.24 -10.37 -18.89
CA GLY A 355 15.88 -11.36 -17.90
C GLY A 355 17.02 -11.71 -16.94
N ASP A 356 18.15 -10.99 -16.99
CA ASP A 356 19.35 -11.29 -16.21
C ASP A 356 19.31 -10.67 -14.81
N SER A 357 19.75 -11.42 -13.81
CA SER A 357 19.84 -10.99 -12.41
C SER A 357 21.29 -11.07 -11.91
N THR A 358 21.69 -10.08 -11.11
CA THR A 358 23.06 -9.99 -10.57
C THR A 358 23.28 -10.91 -9.36
N LYS A 359 22.28 -11.05 -8.48
CA LYS A 359 22.35 -11.86 -7.26
C LYS A 359 21.78 -13.27 -7.45
N ILE A 360 20.97 -13.48 -8.49
CA ILE A 360 20.36 -14.77 -8.85
C ILE A 360 20.74 -15.10 -10.32
N PRO A 361 22.04 -15.17 -10.67
CA PRO A 361 22.49 -15.31 -12.05
C PRO A 361 22.16 -16.66 -12.69
N PHE A 362 21.73 -17.63 -11.89
CA PHE A 362 21.34 -18.96 -12.35
C PHE A 362 19.88 -19.04 -12.83
N ALA A 363 19.08 -17.97 -12.67
CA ALA A 363 17.69 -17.93 -13.10
C ALA A 363 17.43 -16.69 -13.95
N LYS A 364 17.00 -16.87 -15.20
CA LYS A 364 16.54 -15.77 -16.05
C LYS A 364 15.03 -15.65 -16.04
N LEU A 365 14.50 -14.48 -15.67
CA LEU A 365 13.06 -14.23 -15.61
C LEU A 365 12.69 -13.05 -16.50
N LYS A 366 11.76 -13.24 -17.42
CA LYS A 366 11.27 -12.18 -18.30
C LYS A 366 9.75 -12.09 -18.29
N LEU A 367 9.22 -10.87 -18.16
CA LEU A 367 7.80 -10.57 -18.35
C LEU A 367 7.58 -10.00 -19.74
N THR A 368 6.60 -10.53 -20.45
CA THR A 368 6.16 -10.02 -21.75
C THR A 368 4.64 -9.93 -21.79
N ARG A 369 4.14 -9.12 -22.71
CA ARG A 369 2.71 -8.96 -22.94
C ARG A 369 2.40 -9.07 -24.42
N ASN A 370 1.34 -9.81 -24.74
CA ASN A 370 0.72 -9.83 -26.06
C ASN A 370 -0.80 -9.63 -25.88
N ASN A 371 -1.33 -8.51 -26.37
CA ASN A 371 -2.72 -8.11 -26.18
C ASN A 371 -3.13 -8.14 -24.69
N ASN A 372 -4.04 -9.03 -24.31
CA ASN A 372 -4.57 -9.19 -22.95
C ASN A 372 -3.94 -10.39 -22.22
N ALA A 373 -2.80 -10.90 -22.69
CA ALA A 373 -2.06 -11.99 -22.08
C ALA A 373 -0.67 -11.52 -21.62
N TRP A 374 -0.34 -11.79 -20.36
CA TRP A 374 0.97 -11.56 -19.77
C TRP A 374 1.65 -12.90 -19.53
N THR A 375 2.90 -13.02 -19.96
CA THR A 375 3.67 -14.26 -19.88
C THR A 375 4.99 -14.03 -19.17
N ALA A 376 5.19 -14.77 -18.08
CA ALA A 376 6.47 -14.87 -17.39
C ALA A 376 7.22 -16.08 -17.94
N SER A 377 8.44 -15.87 -18.45
CA SER A 377 9.32 -16.95 -18.91
C SER A 377 10.50 -17.07 -17.97
N LEU A 378 10.68 -18.26 -17.41
CA LEU A 378 11.77 -18.61 -16.50
C LEU A 378 12.68 -19.63 -17.17
N ASN A 379 13.99 -19.36 -17.17
CA ASN A 379 15.01 -20.30 -17.60
C ASN A 379 15.96 -20.59 -16.43
N ASN A 380 16.06 -21.86 -16.04
CA ASN A 380 17.05 -22.33 -15.08
C ASN A 380 18.37 -22.56 -15.81
N GLN A 381 19.37 -21.73 -15.55
CA GLN A 381 20.70 -21.86 -16.17
C GLN A 381 21.66 -22.75 -15.38
N ASP A 382 21.17 -23.35 -14.29
CA ASP A 382 21.98 -24.10 -13.35
C ASP A 382 21.94 -25.62 -13.54
N ILE A 383 22.81 -26.29 -12.80
CA ILE A 383 22.85 -27.75 -12.63
C ILE A 383 21.91 -28.26 -11.53
N LEU A 384 21.39 -27.37 -10.68
CA LEU A 384 20.42 -27.72 -9.63
C LEU A 384 18.99 -27.39 -10.08
N PRO A 385 17.98 -28.17 -9.66
CA PRO A 385 16.59 -27.85 -9.94
C PRO A 385 16.11 -26.61 -9.15
N LEU A 386 15.10 -25.95 -9.69
CA LEU A 386 14.32 -24.91 -9.00
C LEU A 386 12.98 -25.50 -8.58
N GLU A 387 12.64 -25.40 -7.29
CA GLU A 387 11.47 -26.00 -6.69
C GLU A 387 10.48 -24.94 -6.21
N ASN A 388 9.23 -25.35 -5.94
CA ASN A 388 8.18 -24.49 -5.38
C ASN A 388 7.98 -23.18 -6.17
N LEU A 389 7.90 -23.27 -7.51
CA LEU A 389 7.79 -22.09 -8.36
C LEU A 389 6.43 -21.40 -8.19
N GLN A 390 6.45 -20.22 -7.57
CA GLN A 390 5.27 -19.45 -7.20
C GLN A 390 5.28 -18.08 -7.91
N PHE A 391 4.52 -17.95 -9.00
CA PHE A 391 4.39 -16.71 -9.76
C PHE A 391 3.23 -15.86 -9.23
N THR A 392 3.48 -14.58 -8.98
CA THR A 392 2.47 -13.58 -8.66
C THR A 392 2.58 -12.44 -9.67
N PHE A 393 1.63 -12.38 -10.61
CA PHE A 393 1.48 -11.28 -11.55
C PHE A 393 0.74 -10.14 -10.86
N ARG A 394 1.25 -8.91 -10.98
CA ARG A 394 0.77 -7.71 -10.29
C ARG A 394 0.41 -6.64 -11.31
N PHE A 395 -0.76 -6.03 -11.13
CA PHE A 395 -1.38 -5.19 -12.14
C PHE A 395 -1.86 -3.85 -11.59
N PRO A 396 -1.88 -2.80 -12.44
CA PRO A 396 -2.47 -1.51 -12.12
C PRO A 396 -4.00 -1.58 -12.10
N TYR A 397 -4.65 -0.54 -11.53
CA TYR A 397 -6.11 -0.46 -11.46
C TYR A 397 -6.83 -0.44 -12.81
N ALA A 398 -6.11 -0.14 -13.90
CA ALA A 398 -6.61 -0.29 -15.26
C ALA A 398 -7.00 -1.74 -15.59
N CYS A 399 -6.44 -2.72 -14.89
CA CYS A 399 -6.80 -4.14 -15.00
C CYS A 399 -7.86 -4.52 -13.96
N GLU A 400 -8.61 -5.60 -14.21
CA GLU A 400 -9.67 -6.05 -13.30
C GLU A 400 -9.14 -6.55 -11.95
N LYS A 401 -8.09 -7.38 -11.96
CA LYS A 401 -7.54 -8.00 -10.75
C LYS A 401 -6.19 -7.38 -10.41
N HIS A 402 -6.01 -7.00 -9.14
CA HIS A 402 -4.75 -6.48 -8.62
C HIS A 402 -3.62 -7.52 -8.68
N THR A 403 -3.94 -8.80 -8.44
CA THR A 403 -2.99 -9.91 -8.57
C THR A 403 -3.61 -11.14 -9.23
N ILE A 404 -2.77 -11.93 -9.90
CA ILE A 404 -3.07 -13.30 -10.31
C ILE A 404 -1.90 -14.19 -9.89
N ARG A 405 -2.20 -15.26 -9.16
CA ARG A 405 -1.22 -16.23 -8.67
C ARG A 405 -1.29 -17.51 -9.50
N LYS A 406 -0.13 -18.04 -9.88
CA LYS A 406 0.02 -19.31 -10.60
C LYS A 406 1.26 -20.03 -10.09
N ASP A 407 1.09 -21.30 -9.79
CA ASP A 407 2.20 -22.16 -9.38
C ASP A 407 2.58 -23.06 -10.56
N ALA A 408 3.87 -23.35 -10.68
CA ALA A 408 4.39 -24.25 -11.70
C ALA A 408 5.11 -25.44 -11.04
N GLN A 409 5.25 -26.52 -11.80
CA GLN A 409 6.04 -27.67 -11.37
C GLN A 409 7.52 -27.29 -11.21
N ALA A 410 8.26 -28.08 -10.43
CA ALA A 410 9.70 -27.91 -10.30
C ALA A 410 10.38 -27.93 -11.68
N LEU A 411 11.38 -27.07 -11.85
CA LEU A 411 12.11 -26.90 -13.09
C LEU A 411 13.46 -27.57 -12.97
N GLY A 412 13.71 -28.58 -13.82
CA GLY A 412 14.97 -29.29 -13.85
C GLY A 412 16.15 -28.39 -14.27
N PRO A 413 17.39 -28.90 -14.15
CA PRO A 413 18.59 -28.25 -14.64
C PRO A 413 18.47 -27.87 -16.13
N HIS A 414 18.93 -26.67 -16.50
CA HIS A 414 18.92 -26.19 -17.91
C HIS A 414 17.54 -26.18 -18.61
N ALA A 415 16.45 -26.28 -17.85
CA ALA A 415 15.09 -26.28 -18.39
C ALA A 415 14.46 -24.89 -18.38
N SER A 416 13.38 -24.72 -19.14
CA SER A 416 12.59 -23.49 -19.18
C SER A 416 11.10 -23.75 -18.99
N VAL A 417 10.39 -22.77 -18.43
CA VAL A 417 8.93 -22.78 -18.30
C VAL A 417 8.36 -21.40 -18.60
N SER A 418 7.19 -21.38 -19.22
CA SER A 418 6.40 -20.16 -19.42
C SER A 418 5.05 -20.29 -18.73
N VAL A 419 4.70 -19.26 -17.95
CA VAL A 419 3.42 -19.17 -17.26
C VAL A 419 2.70 -17.94 -17.77
N SER A 420 1.46 -18.11 -18.24
CA SER A 420 0.66 -17.03 -18.81
C SER A 420 -0.62 -16.80 -18.02
N VAL A 421 -1.03 -15.53 -17.94
CA VAL A 421 -2.30 -15.09 -17.35
C VAL A 421 -2.97 -14.08 -18.26
N THR A 422 -4.30 -14.03 -18.22
CA THR A 422 -5.10 -13.09 -19.02
C THR A 422 -5.91 -12.16 -18.12
N GLN A 423 -6.02 -10.89 -18.53
CA GLN A 423 -6.86 -9.89 -17.87
C GLN A 423 -7.51 -8.96 -18.88
N GLN A 424 -8.69 -8.44 -18.54
CA GLN A 424 -9.28 -7.33 -19.27
C GLN A 424 -8.75 -6.00 -18.78
N ILE A 425 -8.65 -5.05 -19.71
CA ILE A 425 -8.38 -3.64 -19.41
C ILE A 425 -9.71 -2.89 -19.40
N LYS A 426 -9.94 -2.16 -18.32
CA LYS A 426 -11.11 -1.29 -18.14
C LYS A 426 -11.07 -0.18 -19.17
N GLN A 427 -12.24 0.15 -19.72
CA GLN A 427 -12.38 1.11 -20.82
C GLN A 427 -12.62 2.56 -20.35
N ASP A 428 -12.60 2.81 -19.04
CA ASP A 428 -12.76 4.15 -18.49
C ASP A 428 -11.68 5.11 -19.01
N ALA A 429 -12.11 6.30 -19.47
CA ALA A 429 -11.26 7.32 -20.06
C ALA A 429 -10.05 7.67 -19.18
N PHE A 430 -10.27 7.82 -17.87
CA PHE A 430 -9.23 8.19 -16.90
C PHE A 430 -8.13 7.12 -16.81
N LEU A 431 -8.47 5.85 -17.03
CA LEU A 431 -7.57 4.71 -16.88
C LEU A 431 -6.69 4.44 -18.11
N LYS A 432 -6.93 5.13 -19.23
CA LYS A 432 -6.14 4.98 -20.46
C LYS A 432 -4.83 5.78 -20.42
N TYR A 433 -4.76 6.83 -19.59
CA TYR A 433 -3.63 7.76 -19.55
C TYR A 433 -2.45 7.27 -18.72
N GLY A 434 -1.24 7.61 -19.15
CA GLY A 434 0.02 7.22 -18.51
C GLY A 434 0.72 6.09 -19.24
N ASN A 435 1.92 5.76 -18.77
CA ASN A 435 2.73 4.67 -19.30
C ASN A 435 2.37 3.38 -18.56
N PRO A 436 1.82 2.34 -19.22
CA PRO A 436 1.50 1.10 -18.56
C PRO A 436 2.73 0.47 -17.89
N TYR A 437 2.53 -0.07 -16.69
CA TYR A 437 3.57 -0.73 -15.92
C TYR A 437 2.99 -2.00 -15.28
N TYR A 438 3.71 -3.10 -15.40
CA TYR A 438 3.34 -4.43 -14.89
C TYR A 438 4.53 -5.08 -14.21
N ALA A 439 4.28 -6.01 -13.29
CA ALA A 439 5.35 -6.80 -12.69
C ALA A 439 4.93 -8.25 -12.45
N VAL A 440 5.92 -9.14 -12.45
CA VAL A 440 5.79 -10.50 -11.94
C VAL A 440 6.82 -10.70 -10.84
N GLN A 441 6.37 -11.32 -9.76
CA GLN A 441 7.21 -11.83 -8.68
C GLN A 441 7.26 -13.34 -8.79
N LEU A 442 8.45 -13.92 -8.71
CA LEU A 442 8.67 -15.35 -8.59
C LEU A 442 9.31 -15.65 -7.24
N ASP A 443 8.58 -16.35 -6.38
CA ASP A 443 9.15 -17.00 -5.19
C ASP A 443 9.48 -18.46 -5.52
N PHE A 444 10.64 -18.94 -5.07
CA PHE A 444 11.06 -20.32 -5.34
C PHE A 444 12.16 -20.79 -4.38
N THR A 445 12.43 -22.09 -4.39
CA THR A 445 13.50 -22.73 -3.61
C THR A 445 14.58 -23.26 -4.54
N ARG A 446 15.85 -23.11 -4.15
CA ARG A 446 16.98 -23.81 -4.80
C ARG A 446 17.89 -24.35 -3.70
N GLY A 447 18.02 -25.68 -3.63
CA GLY A 447 18.68 -26.34 -2.51
C GLY A 447 17.95 -26.05 -1.20
N THR A 448 18.64 -25.50 -0.21
CA THR A 448 18.05 -25.17 1.10
C THR A 448 17.60 -23.72 1.23
N LYS A 449 17.78 -22.89 0.19
CA LYS A 449 17.54 -21.45 0.25
C LYS A 449 16.29 -21.05 -0.53
N ASN A 450 15.61 -20.04 -0.02
CA ASN A 450 14.46 -19.43 -0.68
C ASN A 450 14.85 -18.12 -1.36
N TYR A 451 14.30 -17.90 -2.55
CA TYR A 451 14.63 -16.80 -3.43
C TYR A 451 13.37 -16.07 -3.86
N ARG A 452 13.51 -14.77 -4.09
CA ARG A 452 12.53 -13.94 -4.77
C ARG A 452 13.19 -13.22 -5.95
N LEU A 453 12.64 -13.42 -7.14
CA LEU A 453 13.07 -12.74 -8.36
C LEU A 453 11.92 -11.95 -8.97
N TYR A 454 12.14 -10.68 -9.25
CA TYR A 454 11.20 -9.81 -9.94
C TYR A 454 11.53 -9.67 -11.42
N ALA A 455 10.52 -9.48 -12.25
CA ALA A 455 10.67 -8.90 -13.59
C ALA A 455 9.52 -7.91 -13.82
N ASP A 456 9.83 -6.76 -14.40
CA ASP A 456 8.88 -5.71 -14.72
C ASP A 456 8.75 -5.48 -16.23
N LEU A 457 7.68 -4.78 -16.61
CA LEU A 457 7.40 -4.41 -17.99
C LEU A 457 6.82 -3.00 -18.00
N ALA A 458 7.58 -2.05 -18.54
CA ALA A 458 7.13 -0.71 -18.84
C ALA A 458 6.79 -0.59 -20.34
N GLU A 459 5.61 -0.06 -20.64
CA GLU A 459 5.15 0.20 -22.00
C GLU A 459 4.98 1.70 -22.20
N HIS A 460 4.93 2.14 -23.46
CA HIS A 460 4.63 3.53 -23.78
C HIS A 460 3.13 3.80 -23.71
N GLN A 461 2.77 5.02 -23.30
CA GLN A 461 1.40 5.50 -23.41
C GLN A 461 0.88 5.33 -24.84
N GLN A 462 -0.42 5.04 -24.95
CA GLN A 462 -1.11 5.00 -26.23
C GLN A 462 -0.98 6.34 -26.98
N PRO A 463 -0.61 6.33 -28.28
CA PRO A 463 -0.28 7.55 -29.02
C PRO A 463 -1.48 8.45 -29.35
N GLU A 464 -2.71 7.94 -29.30
CA GLU A 464 -3.92 8.62 -29.79
C GLU A 464 -4.90 9.03 -28.66
N LEU A 465 -4.37 9.33 -27.47
CA LEU A 465 -5.22 9.82 -26.38
C LEU A 465 -5.56 11.32 -26.55
N PRO A 466 -6.76 11.75 -26.13
CA PRO A 466 -7.08 13.17 -26.01
C PRO A 466 -6.07 13.92 -25.13
N LEU A 467 -6.09 15.24 -25.22
CA LEU A 467 -5.22 16.06 -24.36
C LEU A 467 -5.59 15.86 -22.88
N THR A 468 -4.61 15.99 -22.00
CA THR A 468 -4.88 16.16 -20.57
C THR A 468 -5.35 17.59 -20.29
N MET A 469 -5.98 17.79 -19.13
CA MET A 469 -6.35 19.12 -18.65
C MET A 469 -5.14 20.09 -18.69
N ALA A 470 -3.97 19.61 -18.29
CA ALA A 470 -2.74 20.40 -18.29
C ALA A 470 -2.21 20.76 -19.69
N GLN A 471 -2.40 19.89 -20.67
CA GLN A 471 -2.02 20.16 -22.05
C GLN A 471 -3.00 21.11 -22.77
N ALA A 472 -4.26 21.12 -22.35
CA ALA A 472 -5.30 21.99 -22.87
C ALA A 472 -5.34 23.38 -22.19
N ALA A 473 -4.74 23.51 -21.02
CA ALA A 473 -4.82 24.74 -20.24
C ALA A 473 -3.94 25.88 -20.79
N LYS A 474 -4.47 27.10 -20.69
CA LYS A 474 -3.76 28.37 -20.85
C LYS A 474 -3.84 29.16 -19.55
N LEU A 475 -2.78 29.89 -19.22
CA LEU A 475 -2.66 30.63 -17.96
C LEU A 475 -2.47 32.13 -18.19
N LEU A 476 -3.18 32.92 -17.41
CA LEU A 476 -3.07 34.39 -17.36
C LEU A 476 -2.80 34.82 -15.91
N ILE A 477 -2.14 35.96 -15.74
CA ILE A 477 -2.06 36.63 -14.43
C ILE A 477 -3.44 37.23 -14.12
N ASP A 478 -3.99 36.94 -12.95
CA ASP A 478 -5.24 37.54 -12.49
C ASP A 478 -5.01 39.04 -12.21
N THR A 479 -5.50 39.90 -13.09
CA THR A 479 -5.50 41.35 -12.90
C THR A 479 -6.94 41.84 -12.80
N ASP A 480 -7.17 42.94 -12.08
CA ASP A 480 -8.51 43.51 -11.89
C ASP A 480 -9.19 43.99 -13.19
N ARG A 481 -8.49 43.92 -14.32
CA ARG A 481 -8.96 44.37 -15.65
C ARG A 481 -9.52 43.25 -16.52
N LEU A 482 -9.43 41.99 -16.10
CA LEU A 482 -9.90 40.86 -16.92
C LEU A 482 -11.42 40.69 -16.81
N ASP A 483 -12.14 40.78 -17.93
CA ASP A 483 -13.52 40.31 -18.03
C ASP A 483 -13.54 38.78 -18.17
N LEU A 484 -13.63 38.10 -17.03
CA LEU A 484 -13.58 36.65 -16.97
C LEU A 484 -14.79 35.97 -17.63
N LYS A 485 -15.97 36.62 -17.67
CA LYS A 485 -17.16 36.07 -18.31
C LYS A 485 -17.03 36.12 -19.82
N ALA A 486 -16.53 37.24 -20.37
CA ALA A 486 -16.22 37.33 -21.78
C ALA A 486 -15.13 36.32 -22.18
N LEU A 487 -14.04 36.23 -21.42
CA LEU A 487 -12.95 35.28 -21.70
C LEU A 487 -13.38 33.81 -21.67
N ALA A 488 -14.36 33.47 -20.83
CA ALA A 488 -14.92 32.12 -20.73
C ALA A 488 -15.86 31.76 -21.89
N GLN A 489 -16.16 32.67 -22.82
CA GLN A 489 -16.90 32.31 -24.03
C GLN A 489 -15.98 31.54 -25.01
N PRO A 490 -16.39 30.37 -25.52
CA PRO A 490 -15.53 29.56 -26.40
C PRO A 490 -15.26 30.23 -27.76
N THR A 491 -16.10 31.17 -28.18
CA THR A 491 -15.93 31.96 -29.41
C THR A 491 -14.91 33.09 -29.26
N MET A 492 -14.58 33.49 -28.03
CA MET A 492 -13.65 34.59 -27.81
C MET A 492 -12.20 34.13 -28.00
N PRO A 493 -11.42 34.78 -28.89
CA PRO A 493 -10.02 34.46 -29.05
C PRO A 493 -9.25 34.88 -27.78
N ILE A 494 -8.27 34.05 -27.39
CA ILE A 494 -7.35 34.39 -26.30
C ILE A 494 -6.18 35.13 -26.95
N SER A 495 -6.33 36.45 -27.09
CA SER A 495 -5.31 37.35 -27.66
C SER A 495 -4.43 38.03 -26.61
N ILE A 496 -4.59 37.64 -25.34
CA ILE A 496 -3.84 38.17 -24.20
C ILE A 496 -2.60 37.31 -23.98
N ASP A 497 -1.46 37.94 -23.65
CA ASP A 497 -0.21 37.25 -23.34
C ASP A 497 -0.40 36.21 -22.24
N THR A 498 -0.15 34.94 -22.59
CA THR A 498 -0.20 33.83 -21.64
C THR A 498 1.11 33.74 -20.87
N VAL A 499 1.03 33.38 -19.59
CA VAL A 499 2.20 33.10 -18.76
C VAL A 499 2.82 31.76 -19.20
N PRO A 500 4.10 31.71 -19.58
CA PRO A 500 4.77 30.45 -19.84
C PRO A 500 4.86 29.61 -18.55
N PHE A 501 4.45 28.34 -18.61
CA PHE A 501 4.50 27.43 -17.46
C PHE A 501 5.08 26.07 -17.82
N HIS A 502 5.51 25.33 -16.81
CA HIS A 502 5.87 23.92 -16.95
C HIS A 502 4.70 23.04 -16.53
N ILE A 503 4.32 22.10 -17.41
CA ILE A 503 3.46 20.99 -17.02
C ILE A 503 4.27 20.10 -16.08
N SER A 504 3.82 19.97 -14.84
CA SER A 504 4.45 19.06 -13.88
C SER A 504 4.37 17.62 -14.39
N LYS A 505 5.44 16.84 -14.20
CA LYS A 505 5.44 15.38 -14.44
C LYS A 505 4.40 14.65 -13.57
N ASN A 506 3.92 15.30 -12.51
CA ASN A 506 2.94 14.76 -11.58
C ASN A 506 1.49 15.12 -11.94
N ASN A 507 1.23 15.67 -13.14
CA ASN A 507 -0.12 15.95 -13.60
C ASN A 507 -0.73 14.71 -14.27
N GLY A 508 -1.69 14.10 -13.60
CA GLY A 508 -2.62 13.14 -14.15
C GLY A 508 -3.58 13.81 -15.16
N PRO A 509 -4.40 13.02 -15.86
CA PRO A 509 -5.17 13.49 -17.01
C PRO A 509 -6.21 14.58 -16.68
N THR A 510 -6.74 14.56 -15.46
CA THR A 510 -7.77 15.49 -14.97
C THR A 510 -7.22 16.53 -14.00
N THR A 511 -5.89 16.55 -13.81
CA THR A 511 -5.24 17.37 -12.78
C THR A 511 -4.38 18.45 -13.41
N LEU A 512 -4.41 19.59 -12.73
CA LEU A 512 -3.73 20.80 -13.10
C LEU A 512 -2.92 21.34 -11.93
N ILE A 513 -1.63 21.00 -11.88
CA ILE A 513 -0.65 21.66 -11.00
C ILE A 513 0.32 22.42 -11.89
N PHE A 514 0.57 23.68 -11.54
CA PHE A 514 1.51 24.50 -12.28
C PHE A 514 2.53 25.14 -11.37
N ASN A 515 3.78 25.04 -11.81
CA ASN A 515 4.85 25.93 -11.40
C ASN A 515 5.16 26.81 -12.62
N THR A 516 5.05 28.12 -12.45
CA THR A 516 5.40 29.09 -13.48
C THR A 516 6.91 29.03 -13.75
N LYS A 517 7.37 29.43 -14.95
CA LYS A 517 8.82 29.53 -15.22
C LYS A 517 9.49 30.67 -14.46
N GLU A 518 8.69 31.57 -13.89
CA GLU A 518 9.15 32.70 -13.12
C GLU A 518 9.14 32.35 -11.63
N ASP A 519 10.31 32.00 -11.08
CA ASP A 519 10.45 31.64 -9.66
C ASP A 519 9.86 32.67 -8.71
N LYS A 520 9.84 33.95 -9.12
CA LYS A 520 9.19 35.03 -8.37
C LYS A 520 7.68 34.82 -8.22
N LEU A 521 6.97 34.50 -9.29
CA LEU A 521 5.52 34.24 -9.25
C LEU A 521 5.19 33.02 -8.40
N ASN A 522 6.05 32.00 -8.41
CA ASN A 522 5.92 30.83 -7.54
C ASN A 522 6.12 31.20 -6.06
N LYS A 523 7.16 31.98 -5.74
CA LYS A 523 7.47 32.44 -4.37
C LYS A 523 6.40 33.38 -3.81
N GLU A 524 5.80 34.22 -4.67
CA GLU A 524 4.77 35.19 -4.31
C GLU A 524 3.35 34.61 -4.32
N ASN A 525 3.18 33.33 -4.67
CA ASN A 525 1.87 32.68 -4.83
C ASN A 525 0.91 33.50 -5.71
N ALA A 526 1.41 33.94 -6.87
CA ALA A 526 0.67 34.80 -7.78
C ALA A 526 -0.72 34.24 -8.08
N LYS A 527 -1.73 35.12 -8.11
CA LYS A 527 -3.10 34.78 -8.51
C LYS A 527 -3.12 34.59 -10.02
N LEU A 528 -3.63 33.45 -10.46
CA LEU A 528 -3.67 33.06 -11.87
C LEU A 528 -5.11 32.75 -12.29
N VAL A 529 -5.37 32.90 -13.57
CA VAL A 529 -6.60 32.46 -14.23
C VAL A 529 -6.22 31.34 -15.20
N ALA A 530 -6.79 30.16 -14.99
CA ALA A 530 -6.68 29.03 -15.90
C ALA A 530 -7.87 28.99 -16.85
N ILE A 531 -7.59 28.85 -18.14
CA ILE A 531 -8.57 28.68 -19.21
C ILE A 531 -8.35 27.30 -19.82
N VAL A 532 -9.39 26.46 -19.83
CA VAL A 532 -9.32 25.08 -20.33
C VAL A 532 -10.47 24.86 -21.30
N ASP A 533 -10.13 24.44 -22.52
CA ASP A 533 -11.11 24.10 -23.53
C ASP A 533 -11.32 22.58 -23.62
N PHE A 534 -12.53 22.18 -23.95
CA PHE A 534 -12.87 20.79 -24.25
C PHE A 534 -13.97 20.72 -25.31
N ILE A 535 -14.02 19.59 -26.02
CA ILE A 535 -15.05 19.26 -27.00
C ILE A 535 -16.06 18.33 -26.34
N ALA A 536 -17.35 18.60 -26.57
CA ALA A 536 -18.45 17.71 -26.23
C ALA A 536 -19.11 17.17 -27.51
N GLN A 537 -19.39 15.87 -27.56
CA GLN A 537 -20.08 15.24 -28.69
C GLN A 537 -21.60 15.46 -28.67
N ASN A 538 -22.14 15.88 -27.53
CA ASN A 538 -23.56 16.15 -27.33
C ASN A 538 -23.76 17.34 -26.37
N ASP A 539 -24.98 17.86 -26.31
CA ASP A 539 -25.39 18.99 -25.47
C ASP A 539 -26.22 18.58 -24.25
N LYS A 540 -26.16 17.29 -23.88
CA LYS A 540 -26.92 16.77 -22.74
C LYS A 540 -26.31 17.28 -21.44
N PRO A 541 -27.13 17.69 -20.46
CA PRO A 541 -26.64 17.98 -19.12
C PRO A 541 -25.85 16.79 -18.55
N ALA A 542 -24.67 17.09 -17.99
CA ALA A 542 -23.79 16.08 -17.40
C ALA A 542 -23.26 16.55 -16.05
N GLU A 543 -22.97 15.59 -15.16
CA GLU A 543 -22.36 15.85 -13.86
C GLU A 543 -20.83 15.81 -14.00
N PHE A 544 -20.19 16.92 -13.70
CA PHE A 544 -18.74 17.08 -13.62
C PHE A 544 -18.30 17.01 -12.16
N ILE A 545 -17.15 16.42 -11.92
CA ILE A 545 -16.53 16.37 -10.59
C ILE A 545 -15.32 17.29 -10.58
N THR A 546 -15.20 18.13 -9.55
CA THR A 546 -14.11 19.09 -9.46
C THR A 546 -13.68 19.35 -8.02
N SER A 547 -12.41 19.71 -7.83
CA SER A 547 -11.90 20.26 -6.57
C SER A 547 -12.13 21.77 -6.44
N LEU A 548 -12.62 22.42 -7.49
CA LEU A 548 -12.79 23.87 -7.55
C LEU A 548 -14.13 24.29 -6.93
N PRO A 549 -14.14 25.29 -6.02
CA PRO A 549 -15.40 25.74 -5.41
C PRO A 549 -16.27 26.53 -6.39
N GLU A 550 -15.66 27.18 -7.38
CA GLU A 550 -16.34 28.02 -8.38
C GLU A 550 -15.59 27.95 -9.71
N ILE A 551 -16.36 27.92 -10.80
CA ILE A 551 -15.85 28.03 -12.17
C ILE A 551 -16.72 29.00 -12.98
N ILE A 552 -16.17 29.49 -14.09
CA ILE A 552 -16.93 30.18 -15.12
C ILE A 552 -16.95 29.27 -16.35
N PHE A 553 -18.14 28.86 -16.76
CA PHE A 553 -18.36 27.92 -17.85
C PHE A 553 -19.17 28.61 -18.94
N ASN A 554 -18.62 28.69 -20.16
CA ASN A 554 -19.26 29.35 -21.30
C ASN A 554 -19.83 30.76 -20.96
N GLY A 555 -19.11 31.52 -20.12
CA GLY A 555 -19.46 32.86 -19.66
C GLY A 555 -20.40 32.98 -18.46
N GLU A 556 -20.86 31.86 -17.90
CA GLU A 556 -21.73 31.82 -16.72
C GLU A 556 -20.98 31.27 -15.50
N THR A 557 -21.27 31.80 -14.31
CA THR A 557 -20.60 31.39 -13.07
C THR A 557 -21.36 30.25 -12.40
N PHE A 558 -20.65 29.19 -12.04
CA PHE A 558 -21.21 28.03 -11.34
C PHE A 558 -20.42 27.74 -10.08
N LYS A 559 -21.12 27.40 -9.00
CA LYS A 559 -20.53 26.99 -7.72
C LYS A 559 -20.71 25.50 -7.51
N ALA A 560 -19.61 24.82 -7.16
CA ALA A 560 -19.63 23.39 -6.92
C ALA A 560 -20.32 23.09 -5.57
N THR A 561 -21.24 22.14 -5.58
CA THR A 561 -21.86 21.64 -4.34
C THR A 561 -21.29 20.25 -4.04
N LYS A 562 -20.59 20.11 -2.91
CA LYS A 562 -19.90 18.85 -2.54
C LYS A 562 -18.98 18.30 -3.65
N GLY A 563 -18.28 19.20 -4.34
CA GLY A 563 -17.34 18.84 -5.41
C GLY A 563 -17.98 18.43 -6.74
N LYS A 564 -19.28 18.69 -6.92
CA LYS A 564 -20.04 18.36 -8.13
C LYS A 564 -20.62 19.59 -8.79
N LEU A 565 -20.71 19.56 -10.12
CA LEU A 565 -21.29 20.58 -10.98
C LEU A 565 -22.16 19.93 -12.06
N THR A 566 -23.42 20.33 -12.19
CA THR A 566 -24.24 19.95 -13.34
C THR A 566 -24.15 21.05 -14.38
N LEU A 567 -23.52 20.76 -15.52
CA LEU A 567 -23.34 21.71 -16.60
C LEU A 567 -24.07 21.22 -17.85
N LYS A 568 -24.59 22.15 -18.65
CA LYS A 568 -25.14 21.85 -19.98
C LYS A 568 -24.13 22.29 -21.05
N PRO A 569 -23.30 21.37 -21.58
CA PRO A 569 -22.37 21.68 -22.66
C PRO A 569 -23.10 22.02 -23.96
N LYS A 570 -22.40 22.70 -24.86
CA LYS A 570 -22.79 22.83 -26.27
C LYS A 570 -22.08 21.75 -27.06
N THR A 571 -22.72 21.19 -28.08
CA THR A 571 -22.00 20.32 -29.04
C THR A 571 -20.84 21.10 -29.68
N GLY A 572 -19.65 20.51 -29.69
CA GLY A 572 -18.42 21.19 -30.10
C GLY A 572 -17.66 21.80 -28.93
N ARG A 573 -17.05 22.98 -29.15
CA ARG A 573 -16.11 23.61 -28.20
C ARG A 573 -16.84 24.25 -27.01
N ASN A 574 -16.37 23.92 -25.82
CA ASN A 574 -16.75 24.51 -24.55
C ASN A 574 -15.50 25.03 -23.84
N ARG A 575 -15.70 26.01 -22.95
CA ARG A 575 -14.61 26.64 -22.20
C ARG A 575 -14.94 26.73 -20.72
N ILE A 576 -13.97 26.35 -19.91
CA ILE A 576 -13.97 26.54 -18.46
C ILE A 576 -12.87 27.51 -18.09
N LEU A 577 -13.18 28.42 -17.19
CA LEU A 577 -12.24 29.35 -16.60
C LEU A 577 -12.35 29.28 -15.08
N PHE A 578 -11.22 29.28 -14.38
CA PHE A 578 -11.20 29.34 -12.92
C PHE A 578 -9.96 30.05 -12.39
N LYS A 579 -10.09 30.61 -11.20
CA LYS A 579 -8.98 31.22 -10.48
C LYS A 579 -8.19 30.15 -9.73
N THR A 580 -6.87 30.27 -9.76
CA THR A 580 -5.94 29.40 -9.04
C THR A 580 -4.73 30.19 -8.54
N GLN A 581 -3.81 29.52 -7.86
CA GLN A 581 -2.53 30.09 -7.43
C GLN A 581 -1.39 29.19 -7.91
N ALA A 582 -0.22 29.76 -8.13
CA ALA A 582 0.99 28.98 -8.40
C ALA A 582 1.20 27.91 -7.32
N GLY A 583 1.56 26.68 -7.72
CA GLY A 583 1.80 25.55 -6.82
C GLY A 583 0.54 24.85 -6.27
N LYS A 584 -0.67 25.40 -6.46
CA LYS A 584 -1.93 24.73 -6.09
C LYS A 584 -2.43 23.83 -7.22
N ALA A 585 -2.98 22.69 -6.82
CA ALA A 585 -3.61 21.74 -7.73
C ALA A 585 -5.09 22.07 -7.93
N ALA A 586 -5.57 21.96 -9.16
CA ALA A 586 -6.98 21.92 -9.50
C ALA A 586 -7.29 20.58 -10.19
N GLN A 587 -8.45 20.01 -9.91
CA GLN A 587 -8.93 18.81 -10.58
C GLN A 587 -10.28 19.08 -11.24
N PHE A 588 -10.44 18.60 -12.47
CA PHE A 588 -11.69 18.65 -13.21
C PHE A 588 -11.85 17.36 -14.03
N PHE A 589 -12.83 16.56 -13.67
CA PHE A 589 -13.11 15.27 -14.29
C PHE A 589 -14.19 15.43 -15.35
N LEU A 590 -13.86 14.99 -16.56
CA LEU A 590 -14.83 14.86 -17.62
C LEU A 590 -15.72 13.63 -17.35
N PRO A 591 -17.04 13.69 -17.64
CA PRO A 591 -17.99 12.64 -17.27
C PRO A 591 -17.72 11.28 -17.92
N ASP A 592 -17.35 11.28 -19.21
CA ASP A 592 -17.14 10.07 -20.02
C ASP A 592 -16.38 10.39 -21.33
N ASP A 593 -16.23 9.37 -22.19
CA ASP A 593 -15.55 9.45 -23.50
C ASP A 593 -16.28 10.35 -24.54
N SER A 594 -17.49 10.86 -24.25
CA SER A 594 -18.16 11.85 -25.11
C SER A 594 -17.60 13.27 -24.95
N PHE A 595 -16.61 13.43 -24.06
CA PHE A 595 -15.90 14.68 -23.78
C PHE A 595 -14.39 14.50 -23.94
N ALA A 596 -13.71 15.52 -24.48
CA ALA A 596 -12.25 15.49 -24.66
C ALA A 596 -11.64 16.89 -24.51
N PHE A 597 -10.57 17.05 -23.73
CA PHE A 597 -9.87 18.34 -23.66
C PHE A 597 -9.23 18.72 -25.00
N ALA A 598 -9.15 20.03 -25.28
CA ALA A 598 -8.72 20.58 -26.56
C ALA A 598 -7.88 21.86 -26.41
N LYS A 599 -7.06 22.17 -27.42
CA LYS A 599 -6.17 23.36 -27.47
C LYS A 599 -6.88 24.67 -27.82
#